data_AF-A0A662N6F8-F1
#
_entry.id   AF-A0A662N6F8-F1
#
_cell.length_a   1.000
_cell.length_b   1.000
_cell.length_c   1.000
_cell.angle_alpha   90.00
_cell.angle_beta   90.00
_cell.angle_gamma   90.00
#
_symmetry.space_group_name_H-M   'P 1'
#
loop_
_entity.id
_entity.type
_entity.pdbx_description
1 polymer ?
#
loop_
_entity_poly.entity_id
_entity_poly.type
_entity_poly.pdbx_seq_one_letter_code
_entity_poly.pdbx_strand_id
1 'polypeptide(L)'
;FPICIPDTPWEIIGDVPKVCFICGATLADGTFEGWYGAADTRIMKFEIDLDYLLSVIDEYGIGEEEIEETIRRYVKQNEEELTKNKLVDRDWLNEILA
;
A
#
# COMPACT_ATOMS: atom_id res chain seq x y z
N PHE A 1 7.05 0.29 7.58
CA PHE A 1 7.76 1.54 7.25
C PHE A 1 7.12 2.18 6.00
N PRO A 2 6.67 3.45 6.02
CA PRO A 2 6.11 4.10 4.83
C PRO A 2 7.21 4.59 3.87
N ILE A 3 7.15 4.18 2.60
CA ILE A 3 8.15 4.53 1.58
C ILE A 3 7.93 5.96 1.04
N CYS A 4 6.70 6.47 1.12
CA CYS A 4 6.36 7.81 0.66
C CYS A 4 5.42 8.48 1.67
N ILE A 5 5.83 9.63 2.21
CA ILE A 5 5.05 10.44 3.15
C ILE A 5 4.97 11.86 2.55
N PRO A 6 3.78 12.48 2.47
CA PRO A 6 3.64 13.85 2.00
C PRO A 6 4.45 14.84 2.86
N ASP A 7 5.32 15.62 2.23
CA ASP A 7 6.15 16.63 2.90
C ASP A 7 6.20 17.94 2.10
N THR A 8 6.32 17.82 0.78
CA THR A 8 6.55 18.97 -0.11
C THR A 8 5.23 19.69 -0.47
N PRO A 9 5.30 20.97 -0.92
CA PRO A 9 4.10 21.73 -1.28
C PRO A 9 3.17 21.04 -2.28
N TRP A 10 3.71 20.30 -3.25
CA TRP A 10 2.93 19.60 -4.27
C TRP A 10 2.27 18.30 -3.77
N GLU A 11 2.69 17.79 -2.62
CA GLU A 11 2.10 16.61 -1.96
C GLU A 11 1.07 17.01 -0.89
N ILE A 12 1.26 18.17 -0.28
CA ILE A 12 0.40 18.66 0.80
C ILE A 12 -0.70 19.60 0.32
N ILE A 13 -0.59 20.20 -0.87
CA ILE A 13 -1.60 21.10 -1.47
C ILE A 13 -2.01 20.58 -2.85
N GLY A 14 -3.32 20.37 -3.03
CA GLY A 14 -3.92 19.92 -4.28
C GLY A 14 -5.41 19.61 -4.10
N ASP A 15 -6.01 18.96 -5.10
CA ASP A 15 -7.40 18.50 -5.09
C ASP A 15 -7.68 17.55 -3.92
N VAL A 16 -6.71 16.68 -3.59
CA VAL A 16 -6.74 15.83 -2.39
C VAL A 16 -5.45 16.04 -1.58
N PRO A 17 -5.43 16.97 -0.61
CA PRO A 17 -4.25 17.29 0.19
C PRO A 17 -3.67 16.10 0.95
N LYS A 18 -2.34 16.08 1.14
CA LYS A 18 -1.60 15.09 1.94
C LYS A 18 -1.74 13.65 1.41
N VAL A 19 -1.62 13.51 0.09
CA VAL A 19 -1.63 12.22 -0.59
C VAL A 19 -0.34 12.05 -1.39
N CYS A 20 0.27 10.88 -1.23
CA CYS A 20 1.27 10.35 -2.14
C CYS A 20 0.86 8.94 -2.54
N PHE A 21 0.53 8.74 -3.82
CA PHE A 21 0.00 7.47 -4.31
C PHE A 21 0.88 6.93 -5.43
N ILE A 22 1.75 5.96 -5.12
CA ILE A 22 2.60 5.30 -6.12
C ILE A 22 1.70 4.47 -7.04
N CYS A 23 1.70 4.79 -8.34
CA CYS A 23 0.80 4.20 -9.33
C CYS A 23 1.52 3.51 -10.49
N GLY A 24 2.85 3.65 -10.56
CA GLY A 24 3.66 2.97 -11.55
C GLY A 24 5.10 2.86 -11.11
N ALA A 25 5.81 1.87 -11.63
CA ALA A 25 7.23 1.71 -11.41
C ALA A 25 7.91 1.05 -12.62
N THR A 26 9.21 1.28 -12.75
CA THR A 26 10.08 0.61 -13.72
C THR A 26 11.37 0.23 -13.01
N LEU A 27 11.96 -0.85 -13.49
CA LEU A 27 13.27 -1.31 -13.04
C LEU A 27 14.23 -1.17 -14.22
N ALA A 28 15.31 -0.41 -14.02
CA ALA A 28 16.36 -0.25 -15.01
C ALA A 28 17.71 -0.16 -14.30
N ASP A 29 18.67 -0.98 -14.73
CA ASP A 29 20.08 -0.94 -14.27
C ASP A 29 20.25 -0.91 -12.74
N GLY A 30 19.45 -1.71 -12.01
CA GLY A 30 19.51 -1.77 -10.53
C GLY A 30 18.80 -0.61 -9.82
N THR A 31 18.15 0.28 -10.55
CA THR A 31 17.38 1.40 -10.00
C THR A 31 15.89 1.10 -10.08
N PHE A 32 15.19 1.25 -8.96
CA PHE A 32 13.74 1.33 -8.91
C PHE A 32 13.31 2.78 -9.12
N GLU A 33 12.53 3.01 -10.17
CA GLU A 33 11.92 4.30 -10.44
C GLU A 33 10.43 4.21 -10.12
N GLY A 34 9.95 5.04 -9.19
CA GLY A 34 8.55 5.08 -8.80
C GLY A 34 7.88 6.37 -9.28
N TRP A 35 6.70 6.26 -9.90
CA TRP A 35 5.83 7.38 -10.24
C TRP A 35 4.64 7.42 -9.31
N TYR A 36 4.34 8.60 -8.79
CA TYR A 36 3.27 8.78 -7.83
C TYR A 36 2.43 10.03 -8.08
N GLY A 37 1.14 9.91 -7.77
CA GLY A 37 0.24 11.06 -7.66
C GLY A 37 0.55 11.85 -6.39
N ALA A 38 0.83 13.13 -6.55
CA ALA A 38 1.01 14.08 -5.46
C ALA A 38 -0.24 14.96 -5.34
N ALA A 39 -0.89 14.86 -4.17
CA ALA A 39 -2.14 15.53 -3.84
C ALA A 39 -3.28 15.37 -4.86
N ASP A 40 -3.34 14.23 -5.55
CA ASP A 40 -4.23 13.94 -6.71
C ASP A 40 -4.24 15.04 -7.79
N THR A 41 -3.15 15.80 -7.89
CA THR A 41 -3.06 17.00 -8.76
C THR A 41 -1.89 16.93 -9.72
N ARG A 42 -0.77 16.35 -9.29
CA ARG A 42 0.48 16.27 -10.05
C ARG A 42 1.00 14.85 -10.07
N ILE A 43 1.83 14.54 -11.06
CA ILE A 43 2.62 13.32 -11.10
C ILE A 43 4.08 13.68 -10.79
N MET A 44 4.68 12.94 -9.88
CA MET A 44 6.06 13.07 -9.46
C MET A 44 6.79 11.73 -9.68
N LYS A 45 8.13 11.76 -9.67
CA LYS A 45 9.00 10.58 -9.81
C LYS A 45 10.02 10.59 -8.67
N PHE A 46 10.34 9.41 -8.14
CA PHE A 46 11.51 9.19 -7.31
C PHE A 46 12.34 8.01 -7.83
N GLU A 47 13.60 7.95 -7.44
CA GLU A 47 14.54 6.88 -7.78
C GLU A 47 15.17 6.36 -6.49
N ILE A 48 15.34 5.04 -6.39
CA ILE A 48 15.99 4.37 -5.27
C ILE A 48 16.78 3.18 -5.79
N ASP A 49 17.94 2.93 -5.18
CA ASP A 49 18.69 1.70 -5.44
C ASP A 49 17.84 0.48 -5.04
N LEU A 50 17.75 -0.51 -5.93
CA LEU A 50 16.88 -1.66 -5.74
C LEU A 50 17.34 -2.53 -4.56
N ASP A 51 18.64 -2.75 -4.43
CA ASP A 51 19.19 -3.58 -3.35
C ASP A 51 18.95 -2.91 -2.00
N TYR A 52 19.11 -1.58 -1.93
CA TYR A 52 18.75 -0.81 -0.74
C TYR A 52 17.25 -0.92 -0.42
N LEU A 53 16.35 -0.75 -1.41
CA LEU A 53 14.91 -0.87 -1.18
C LEU A 53 14.55 -2.26 -0.64
N LEU A 54 15.10 -3.32 -1.23
CA LEU A 54 14.87 -4.70 -0.76
C LEU A 54 15.39 -4.90 0.67
N SER A 55 16.58 -4.37 1.00
CA SER A 55 17.12 -4.48 2.37
C SER A 55 16.21 -3.84 3.43
N VAL A 56 15.56 -2.72 3.09
CA VAL A 56 14.59 -2.04 3.98
C VAL A 56 13.31 -2.86 4.11
N ILE A 57 12.86 -3.51 3.03
CA ILE A 57 11.68 -4.41 3.09
C ILE A 57 11.99 -5.64 3.94
N ASP A 58 13.19 -6.21 3.83
CA ASP A 58 13.59 -7.35 4.64
C ASP A 58 13.69 -6.99 6.14
N GLU A 59 14.17 -5.79 6.46
CA GLU A 59 14.33 -5.34 7.84
C GLU A 59 13.02 -4.86 8.50
N TYR A 60 12.17 -4.17 7.73
CA TYR A 60 10.99 -3.44 8.26
C TYR A 60 9.65 -3.85 7.65
N GLY A 61 9.64 -4.80 6.71
CA GLY A 61 8.45 -5.33 6.08
C GLY A 61 7.59 -6.12 7.06
N ILE A 62 6.28 -6.18 6.78
CA ILE A 62 5.35 -7.01 7.54
C ILE A 62 5.39 -8.40 6.94
N GLY A 63 5.62 -9.42 7.78
CA GLY A 63 5.65 -10.81 7.33
C GLY A 63 4.27 -11.31 6.87
N GLU A 64 4.25 -12.25 5.94
CA GLU A 64 3.02 -12.83 5.39
C GLU A 64 2.12 -13.43 6.49
N GLU A 65 2.72 -14.17 7.43
CA GLU A 65 2.00 -14.74 8.58
C GLU A 65 1.32 -13.66 9.44
N GLU A 66 2.00 -12.54 9.71
CA GLU A 66 1.44 -11.43 10.49
C GLU A 66 0.28 -10.75 9.74
N ILE A 67 0.40 -10.61 8.42
CA ILE A 67 -0.66 -10.09 7.55
C ILE A 67 -1.87 -11.02 7.63
N GLU A 68 -1.69 -12.32 7.44
CA GLU A 68 -2.77 -13.32 7.47
C GLU A 68 -3.48 -13.34 8.83
N GLU A 69 -2.72 -13.37 9.93
CA GLU A 69 -3.28 -13.31 11.28
C GLU A 69 -4.09 -12.03 11.52
N THR A 70 -3.59 -10.89 11.04
CA THR A 70 -4.24 -9.60 11.16
C THR A 70 -5.54 -9.55 10.34
N ILE A 71 -5.52 -10.06 9.10
CA ILE A 71 -6.71 -10.16 8.25
C ILE A 71 -7.75 -11.06 8.91
N ARG A 72 -7.39 -12.28 9.34
CA ARG A 72 -8.31 -13.21 10.01
C ARG A 72 -8.94 -12.59 11.24
N ARG A 73 -8.14 -11.90 12.06
CA ARG A 73 -8.61 -11.19 13.25
C ARG A 73 -9.63 -10.10 12.90
N TYR A 74 -9.32 -9.26 11.91
CA TYR A 74 -10.21 -8.18 11.48
C TYR A 74 -11.50 -8.73 10.87
N VAL A 75 -11.42 -9.74 10.01
CA VAL A 75 -12.58 -10.36 9.38
C VAL A 75 -13.51 -10.97 10.44
N LYS A 76 -12.96 -11.69 11.42
CA LYS A 76 -13.73 -12.27 12.52
C LYS A 76 -14.40 -11.21 13.40
N GLN A 77 -13.72 -10.09 13.66
CA GLN A 77 -14.28 -8.99 14.45
C GLN A 77 -15.44 -8.28 13.74
N ASN A 78 -15.50 -8.34 12.40
CA ASN A 78 -16.47 -7.62 11.58
C ASN A 78 -17.36 -8.57 10.75
N GLU A 79 -17.47 -9.84 11.15
CA GLU A 79 -18.11 -10.91 10.36
C GLU A 79 -19.53 -10.54 9.93
N GLU A 80 -20.36 -10.00 10.84
CA GLU A 80 -21.74 -9.63 10.52
C GLU A 80 -21.84 -8.54 9.44
N GLU A 81 -20.99 -7.51 9.52
CA GLU A 81 -20.99 -6.39 8.57
C GLU A 81 -20.49 -6.84 7.20
N LEU A 82 -19.40 -7.62 7.17
CA LEU A 82 -18.82 -8.17 5.95
C LEU A 82 -19.78 -9.17 5.28
N THR A 83 -20.49 -9.99 6.07
CA THR A 83 -21.50 -10.91 5.55
C THR A 83 -22.69 -10.16 4.94
N LYS A 84 -23.09 -9.01 5.48
CA LYS A 84 -24.18 -8.20 4.91
C LYS A 84 -23.74 -7.40 3.66
N ASN A 85 -22.44 -7.10 3.54
CA ASN A 85 -21.91 -6.32 2.42
C ASN A 85 -21.86 -7.16 1.12
N LYS A 86 -22.61 -6.73 0.10
CA LYS A 86 -22.72 -7.42 -1.19
C LYS A 86 -21.51 -7.23 -2.11
N LEU A 87 -20.60 -6.31 -1.76
CA LEU A 87 -19.38 -6.03 -2.53
C LEU A 87 -18.21 -6.91 -2.09
N VAL A 88 -18.33 -7.62 -0.96
CA VAL A 88 -17.30 -8.55 -0.47
C VAL A 88 -17.39 -9.85 -1.24
N ASP A 89 -16.25 -10.32 -1.76
CA ASP A 89 -16.13 -11.63 -2.39
C ASP A 89 -16.50 -12.74 -1.39
N ARG A 90 -17.47 -13.58 -1.77
CA ARG A 90 -18.04 -14.59 -0.87
C ARG A 90 -17.15 -15.81 -0.71
N ASP A 91 -16.42 -16.17 -1.74
CA ASP A 91 -15.56 -17.35 -1.71
C ASP A 91 -14.34 -17.05 -0.82
N TRP A 92 -13.73 -15.88 -1.00
CA TRP A 92 -12.67 -15.38 -0.14
C TRP A 92 -13.12 -15.22 1.32
N LEU A 93 -14.28 -14.63 1.57
CA LEU A 93 -14.78 -14.43 2.94
C LEU A 93 -14.99 -15.77 3.65
N ASN A 94 -15.55 -16.76 2.96
CA ASN A 94 -15.75 -18.10 3.53
C ASN A 94 -14.42 -18.82 3.78
N GLU A 95 -13.43 -18.67 2.89
CA GLU A 95 -12.09 -19.24 3.06
C GLU A 95 -11.37 -18.66 4.28
N ILE A 96 -11.51 -17.36 4.52
CA ILE A 96 -10.88 -16.70 5.68
C ILE A 96 -11.57 -17.05 7.01
N LEU A 97 -12.89 -17.23 6.99
CA LEU A 97 -13.68 -17.57 8.19
C LEU A 97 -13.63 -19.05 8.58
N ALA A 98 -13.29 -19.94 7.64
CA ALA A 98 -13.08 -21.37 7.87
C ALA A 98 -11.82 -21.63 8.73
#